data_AF-A0A067ECT6-F1
#
_entry.id   AF-A0A067ECT6-F1
#
_cell.length_a   1.000
_cell.length_b   1.000
_cell.length_c   1.000
_cell.angle_alpha   90.00
_cell.angle_beta   90.00
_cell.angle_gamma   90.00
#
_symmetry.space_group_name_H-M   'P 1'
#
loop_
_entity.id
_entity.type
_entity.pdbx_description
1 polymer ?
#
loop_
_entity_poly.entity_id
_entity_poly.type
_entity_poly.pdbx_seq_one_letter_code
_entity_poly.pdbx_strand_id
1 'polypeptide(L)'
;MWRRICSSQLKAQALALAQYSCRSAPVNPSIASRSLISRPLFASRHFSADSGTSVKKRVEDVNPVATGHEREELEAELEGKNILEIDYPTGPFGTKDAPAVVKSYYDKRIVGCPGGEGG
;
A
#
# COMPACT_ATOMS: atom_id res chain seq x y z
N MET A 1 30.38 -43.94 4.59
CA MET A 1 30.44 -43.13 5.83
C MET A 1 31.03 -41.76 5.50
N TRP A 2 30.19 -40.72 5.62
CA TRP A 2 30.43 -39.27 5.75
C TRP A 2 31.79 -38.69 5.35
N ARG A 3 31.80 -37.83 4.32
CA ARG A 3 32.31 -36.43 4.36
C ARG A 3 31.58 -35.57 3.31
N ARG A 4 30.65 -34.69 3.72
CA ARG A 4 30.13 -33.61 2.87
C ARG A 4 31.07 -32.41 3.03
N ILE A 5 31.59 -31.92 1.92
CA ILE A 5 32.44 -30.73 1.86
C ILE A 5 31.52 -29.51 1.86
N CYS A 6 31.51 -28.77 2.97
CA CYS A 6 30.95 -27.42 3.02
C CYS A 6 32.02 -26.43 2.56
N SER A 7 31.80 -25.75 1.44
CA SER A 7 32.51 -24.51 1.11
C SER A 7 31.79 -23.76 -0.02
N SER A 8 31.23 -22.61 0.31
CA SER A 8 31.18 -21.48 -0.61
C SER A 8 31.30 -20.20 0.23
N GLN A 9 32.40 -19.48 0.01
CA GLN A 9 32.73 -18.24 0.71
C GLN A 9 31.91 -17.09 0.15
N LEU A 10 31.16 -16.38 1.01
CA LEU A 10 30.58 -15.09 0.68
C LEU A 10 31.69 -14.04 0.62
N LYS A 11 31.93 -13.47 -0.57
CA LYS A 11 32.71 -12.24 -0.73
C LYS A 11 31.76 -11.04 -0.66
N ALA A 12 31.72 -10.39 0.50
CA ALA A 12 31.13 -9.07 0.64
C ALA A 12 32.03 -8.03 -0.03
N GLN A 13 31.50 -7.25 -0.98
CA GLN A 13 32.20 -6.11 -1.57
C GLN A 13 31.74 -4.84 -0.84
N ALA A 14 32.70 -4.11 -0.27
CA ALA A 14 32.48 -2.88 0.46
C ALA A 14 32.36 -1.68 -0.50
N LEU A 15 31.33 -0.84 -0.30
CA LEU A 15 31.20 0.46 -0.95
C LEU A 15 32.15 1.46 -0.26
N ALA A 16 33.12 1.98 -1.00
CA ALA A 16 34.03 3.02 -0.52
C ALA A 16 33.32 4.39 -0.56
N LEU A 17 33.08 5.00 0.60
CA LEU A 17 32.75 6.42 0.73
C LEU A 17 34.04 7.23 0.58
N ALA A 18 34.19 7.95 -0.52
CA ALA A 18 35.27 8.92 -0.69
C ALA A 18 34.97 10.17 0.14
N GLN A 19 35.63 10.32 1.29
CA GLN A 19 35.71 11.55 2.07
C GLN A 19 37.13 12.10 2.02
N TYR A 20 37.41 13.07 1.13
CA TYR A 20 38.56 13.99 1.22
C TYR A 20 38.13 15.29 0.50
N SER A 21 37.71 16.35 1.18
CA SER A 21 38.53 17.41 1.82
C SER A 21 39.40 18.22 0.84
N CYS A 22 38.89 19.38 0.43
CA CYS A 22 39.72 20.54 0.07
C CYS A 22 39.11 21.83 0.66
N ARG A 23 40.00 22.68 1.15
CA ARG A 23 39.79 23.83 2.06
C ARG A 23 39.61 25.16 1.31
N SER A 24 38.99 26.15 1.99
CA SER A 24 39.09 27.63 1.85
C SER A 24 38.55 28.28 0.56
N ALA A 25 37.90 29.46 0.50
CA ALA A 25 37.60 30.59 1.40
C ALA A 25 36.39 31.39 0.79
N PRO A 26 35.77 32.38 1.49
CA PRO A 26 34.50 32.97 1.10
C PRO A 26 34.67 34.11 0.08
N VAL A 27 33.77 34.17 -0.91
CA VAL A 27 33.65 35.32 -1.83
C VAL A 27 32.35 36.05 -1.50
N ASN A 28 32.49 37.22 -0.89
CA ASN A 28 31.45 38.22 -0.72
C ASN A 28 31.26 38.95 -2.06
N PRO A 29 30.08 38.97 -2.68
CA PRO A 29 29.70 40.05 -3.57
C PRO A 29 28.93 41.09 -2.76
N SER A 30 29.52 42.28 -2.73
CA SER A 30 28.98 43.56 -2.29
C SER A 30 27.53 43.81 -2.70
N ILE A 31 26.78 44.41 -1.77
CA ILE A 31 25.49 45.08 -1.96
C ILE A 31 25.55 46.05 -3.14
N ALA A 32 24.64 45.91 -4.11
CA ALA A 32 24.18 47.01 -4.95
C ALA A 32 22.76 46.75 -5.51
N SER A 33 21.82 47.52 -4.96
CA SER A 33 20.71 48.20 -5.65
C SER A 33 19.67 47.40 -6.46
N ARG A 34 18.51 47.25 -5.81
CA ARG A 34 17.16 47.60 -6.28
C ARG A 34 16.80 47.28 -7.74
N SER A 35 15.97 46.25 -7.91
CA SER A 35 14.81 46.34 -8.81
C SER A 35 13.62 45.61 -8.18
N LEU A 36 12.74 46.39 -7.54
CA LEU A 36 11.41 45.92 -7.15
C LEU A 36 10.56 45.87 -8.43
N ILE A 37 10.76 44.84 -9.24
CA ILE A 37 9.84 44.53 -10.33
C ILE A 37 8.60 43.96 -9.65
N SER A 38 7.62 44.84 -9.43
CA SER A 38 6.26 44.50 -9.05
C SER A 38 5.73 43.49 -10.06
N ARG A 39 5.81 42.20 -9.72
CA ARG A 39 5.14 41.15 -10.49
C ARG A 39 3.65 41.29 -10.22
N PRO A 40 2.80 41.26 -11.28
CA PRO A 40 1.37 41.33 -11.07
C PRO A 40 1.00 40.17 -10.16
N LEU A 41 0.25 40.47 -9.10
CA LEU A 41 -0.41 39.50 -8.27
C LEU A 41 -1.45 38.79 -9.16
N PHE A 42 -0.99 37.86 -9.99
CA PHE A 42 -1.84 36.79 -10.45
C PHE A 42 -2.22 36.07 -9.17
N ALA A 43 -3.41 36.37 -8.67
CA ALA A 43 -4.06 35.59 -7.65
C ALA A 43 -4.00 34.14 -8.14
N SER A 44 -3.02 33.41 -7.62
CA SER A 44 -2.91 31.99 -7.82
C SER A 44 -4.21 31.44 -7.26
N ARG A 45 -5.15 31.12 -8.16
CA ARG A 45 -6.35 30.39 -7.81
C ARG A 45 -5.89 29.00 -7.44
N HIS A 46 -5.43 28.88 -6.19
CA HIS A 46 -5.19 27.62 -5.55
C HIS A 46 -6.56 26.96 -5.43
N PHE A 47 -6.82 26.03 -6.34
CA PHE A 47 -7.95 25.13 -6.21
C PHE A 47 -7.55 24.12 -5.14
N SER A 48 -7.75 24.48 -3.87
CA SER A 48 -7.78 23.48 -2.81
C SER A 48 -9.03 22.66 -3.03
N ALA A 49 -8.88 21.48 -3.62
CA ALA A 49 -9.90 20.47 -3.55
C ALA A 49 -10.05 20.11 -2.07
N ASP A 50 -11.09 20.68 -1.44
CA ASP A 50 -11.52 20.30 -0.11
C ASP A 50 -11.87 18.81 -0.15
N SER A 51 -10.96 17.96 0.33
CA SER A 51 -11.19 16.52 0.54
C SER A 51 -12.08 16.33 1.76
N GLY A 52 -13.21 17.05 1.78
CA GLY A 52 -14.04 17.29 2.93
C GLY A 52 -15.51 17.03 2.66
N THR A 53 -15.86 16.11 1.76
CA THR A 53 -17.24 15.59 1.70
C THR A 53 -17.25 14.14 1.29
N SER A 54 -18.17 13.40 1.91
CA SER A 54 -18.62 12.03 1.64
C SER A 54 -19.18 11.87 0.20
N VAL A 55 -18.43 12.31 -0.81
CA VAL A 55 -18.68 11.94 -2.20
C VAL A 55 -18.20 10.51 -2.32
N LYS A 56 -19.10 9.60 -2.70
CA LYS A 56 -18.76 8.22 -3.03
C LYS A 56 -17.65 8.26 -4.08
N LYS A 57 -16.41 8.02 -3.65
CA LYS A 57 -15.25 7.98 -4.55
C LYS A 57 -15.52 6.85 -5.52
N ARG A 58 -15.42 7.13 -6.81
CA ARG A 58 -15.44 6.09 -7.83
C ARG A 58 -14.02 5.56 -8.02
N VAL A 59 -13.88 4.38 -8.61
CA VAL A 59 -12.54 3.85 -8.91
C VAL A 59 -11.77 4.77 -9.84
N GLU A 60 -12.46 5.45 -10.76
CA GLU A 60 -11.82 6.39 -11.68
C GLU A 60 -11.16 7.58 -10.97
N ASP A 61 -11.63 7.95 -9.78
CA ASP A 61 -11.05 9.03 -8.97
C ASP A 61 -9.74 8.59 -8.28
N VAL A 62 -9.55 7.28 -8.07
CA VAL A 62 -8.37 6.70 -7.41
C VAL A 62 -7.35 6.22 -8.45
N ASN A 63 -7.79 5.40 -9.40
CA ASN A 63 -6.97 4.89 -10.49
C ASN A 63 -7.81 4.75 -11.78
N PRO A 64 -7.74 5.72 -12.71
CA PRO A 64 -8.56 5.72 -13.92
C PRO A 64 -8.19 4.63 -14.94
N VAL A 65 -7.04 3.97 -14.78
CA VAL A 65 -6.56 2.92 -15.70
C VAL A 65 -6.77 1.52 -15.11
N ALA A 66 -7.34 1.40 -13.90
CA ALA A 66 -7.64 0.11 -13.29
C ALA A 66 -8.66 -0.69 -14.14
N THR A 67 -8.34 -1.94 -14.44
CA THR A 67 -9.19 -2.85 -15.23
C THR A 67 -9.14 -4.28 -14.69
N GLY A 68 -10.10 -5.11 -15.08
CA GLY A 68 -10.15 -6.51 -14.63
C GLY A 68 -10.32 -6.63 -13.12
N HIS A 69 -9.62 -7.59 -12.51
CA HIS A 69 -9.68 -7.83 -11.05
C HIS A 69 -9.17 -6.63 -10.23
N GLU A 70 -8.23 -5.84 -10.76
CA GLU A 70 -7.73 -4.65 -10.06
C GLU A 70 -8.85 -3.62 -9.82
N ARG A 71 -9.75 -3.45 -10.81
CA ARG A 71 -10.89 -2.56 -10.67
C ARG A 71 -11.92 -3.12 -9.68
N GLU A 72 -12.21 -4.41 -9.76
CA GLU A 72 -13.17 -5.09 -8.89
C GLU A 72 -12.78 -4.96 -7.42
N GLU A 73 -11.51 -5.22 -7.11
CA GLU A 73 -10.95 -5.06 -5.76
C GLU A 73 -11.11 -3.62 -5.23
N LEU A 74 -10.76 -2.62 -6.05
CA LEU A 74 -10.90 -1.21 -5.66
C LEU A 74 -12.37 -0.78 -5.49
N GLU A 75 -13.28 -1.27 -6.35
CA GLU A 75 -14.72 -0.97 -6.21
C GLU A 75 -15.26 -1.50 -4.88
N ALA A 76 -14.90 -2.74 -4.51
CA ALA A 76 -15.32 -3.33 -3.25
C ALA A 76 -14.74 -2.61 -2.03
N GLU A 77 -13.45 -2.24 -2.05
CA GLU A 77 -12.83 -1.47 -0.98
C GLU A 77 -13.50 -0.10 -0.78
N LEU A 78 -13.82 0.60 -1.87
CA LEU A 78 -14.53 1.88 -1.82
C LEU A 78 -15.96 1.75 -1.29
N GLU A 79 -16.62 0.62 -1.55
CA GLU A 79 -17.92 0.27 -0.96
C GLU A 79 -17.81 -0.26 0.48
N GLY A 80 -16.61 -0.54 0.98
CA GLY A 80 -16.36 -1.13 2.29
C GLY A 80 -16.76 -2.61 2.39
N LYS A 81 -16.76 -3.33 1.27
CA LYS A 81 -17.10 -4.76 1.18
C LYS A 81 -15.82 -5.57 0.97
N ASN A 82 -15.81 -6.80 1.49
CA ASN A 82 -14.76 -7.76 1.20
C ASN A 82 -15.26 -8.80 0.20
N ILE A 83 -14.67 -8.85 -1.00
CA ILE A 83 -15.04 -9.80 -2.06
C ILE A 83 -14.86 -11.26 -1.59
N LEU A 84 -13.83 -11.51 -0.76
CA LEU A 84 -13.44 -12.82 -0.27
C LEU A 84 -14.02 -13.13 1.13
N GLU A 85 -15.06 -12.40 1.57
CA GLU A 85 -15.67 -12.61 2.89
C GLU A 85 -16.11 -14.06 3.12
N ILE A 86 -16.60 -14.73 2.07
CA ILE A 86 -17.12 -16.09 2.20
C ILE A 86 -16.04 -17.13 2.51
N ASP A 87 -14.76 -16.83 2.26
CA ASP A 87 -13.67 -17.80 2.40
C ASP A 87 -13.37 -18.10 3.86
N TYR A 88 -13.74 -17.20 4.76
CA TYR A 88 -13.51 -17.28 6.19
C TYR A 88 -14.84 -17.48 6.93
N PRO A 89 -15.44 -18.68 6.89
CA PRO A 89 -16.63 -18.96 7.67
C PRO A 89 -16.31 -18.83 9.15
N THR A 90 -17.05 -17.98 9.84
CA THR A 90 -16.95 -17.77 11.28
C THR A 90 -18.30 -18.09 11.91
N GLY A 91 -18.29 -18.62 13.12
CA GLY A 91 -19.49 -19.01 13.84
C GLY A 91 -19.25 -20.14 14.82
N PRO A 92 -20.27 -20.49 15.62
CA PRO A 92 -20.19 -21.66 16.49
C PRO A 92 -20.04 -22.93 15.66
N PHE A 93 -19.50 -23.99 16.28
CA PHE A 93 -19.31 -25.31 15.64
C PHE A 93 -20.62 -25.92 15.09
N GLY A 94 -21.77 -25.51 15.62
CA GLY A 94 -23.08 -26.01 15.25
C GLY A 94 -23.55 -27.16 16.13
N THR A 95 -24.86 -27.32 16.21
CA THR A 95 -25.55 -28.42 16.88
C THR A 95 -26.54 -29.08 15.92
N LYS A 96 -27.16 -30.18 16.32
CA LYS A 96 -28.16 -30.87 15.49
C LYS A 96 -29.34 -29.96 15.12
N ASP A 97 -29.74 -29.09 16.05
CA ASP A 97 -30.88 -28.18 15.86
C ASP A 97 -30.47 -26.85 15.23
N ALA A 98 -29.21 -26.43 15.39
CA ALA A 98 -28.65 -25.20 14.83
C ALA A 98 -27.28 -25.49 14.16
N PRO A 99 -27.25 -25.95 12.89
CA PRO A 99 -26.02 -26.36 12.23
C PRO A 99 -25.10 -25.18 11.87
N ALA A 100 -23.80 -25.47 11.70
CA ALA A 100 -22.85 -24.50 11.15
C ALA A 100 -23.14 -24.27 9.66
N VAL A 101 -23.37 -23.01 9.29
CA VAL A 101 -23.70 -22.60 7.92
C VAL A 101 -22.44 -22.07 7.22
N VAL A 102 -22.13 -22.62 6.04
CA VAL A 102 -21.00 -22.19 5.21
C VAL A 102 -21.52 -21.70 3.87
N LYS A 103 -20.99 -20.57 3.39
CA LYS A 103 -21.33 -19.99 2.08
C LYS A 103 -20.47 -20.64 0.98
N SER A 104 -21.02 -20.89 -0.21
CA SER A 104 -20.26 -21.33 -1.38
C SER A 104 -20.87 -20.76 -2.66
N TYR A 105 -20.03 -20.52 -3.68
CA TYR A 105 -20.51 -20.13 -5.01
C TYR A 105 -21.02 -21.31 -5.84
N TYR A 106 -20.53 -22.52 -5.55
CA TYR A 106 -20.90 -23.76 -6.22
C TYR A 106 -21.70 -24.68 -5.30
N ASP A 107 -22.29 -25.73 -5.86
CA ASP A 107 -23.08 -26.75 -5.13
C ASP A 107 -22.28 -27.51 -4.07
N LYS A 108 -20.95 -27.56 -4.20
CA LYS A 108 -20.03 -28.26 -3.29
C LYS A 108 -18.84 -27.37 -2.95
N ARG A 109 -18.36 -27.47 -1.71
CA ARG A 109 -17.18 -26.76 -1.20
C ARG A 109 -16.38 -27.65 -0.27
N ILE A 110 -15.07 -27.46 -0.27
CA ILE A 110 -14.15 -28.08 0.69
C ILE A 110 -14.13 -27.22 1.96
N VAL A 111 -14.33 -27.86 3.13
CA VAL A 111 -14.32 -27.20 4.44
C VAL A 111 -13.40 -27.98 5.37
N GLY A 112 -12.45 -27.27 5.99
CA GLY A 112 -11.64 -27.81 7.08
C GLY A 112 -12.38 -27.67 8.41
N CYS A 113 -12.38 -28.74 9.22
CA CYS A 113 -12.97 -28.73 10.56
C CYS A 113 -11.84 -28.85 11.59
N PRO A 114 -11.35 -27.74 12.14
CA PRO A 114 -10.19 -27.77 13.04
C PRO A 114 -10.56 -28.31 14.44
N GLY A 115 -11.82 -28.13 14.89
CA GLY A 115 -12.32 -28.66 16.17
C GLY A 115 -13.07 -27.58 16.97
N GLY A 116 -13.45 -27.91 18.22
CA GLY A 116 -14.07 -26.98 19.16
C GLY A 116 -13.06 -26.39 20.16
N GLU A 117 -13.22 -25.09 20.46
CA GLU A 117 -12.40 -24.28 21.39
C GLU A 117 -10.87 -24.46 21.26
N GLY A 118 -10.30 -23.91 20.18
CA GLY A 118 -8.89 -23.49 20.16
C GLY A 118 -7.83 -24.48 19.66
N GLY A 119 -8.13 -25.30 18.65
CA GLY A 119 -7.12 -26.02 17.85
C GLY A 119 -7.30 -25.71 16.38
#